data_AF-A0A392MWV5-F1
#
_entry.id   AF-A0A392MWV5-F1
#
_cell.length_a   1.000
_cell.length_b   1.000
_cell.length_c   1.000
_cell.angle_alpha   90.00
_cell.angle_beta   90.00
_cell.angle_gamma   90.00
#
_symmetry.space_group_name_H-M   'P 1'
#
loop_
_entity.id
_entity.type
_entity.pdbx_description
1 polymer ?
#
loop_
_entity_poly.entity_id
_entity_poly.type
_entity_poly.pdbx_seq_one_letter_code
_entity_poly.pdbx_strand_id
1 'polypeptide(L)'
;SADINPIGSLNKQDIRGFLRWAAIHLGYSSLADIEAAPPTAELEPIRSDYILTDEDDMGMTYEELSAYGRLRKIFRCGPLSMFQNLCSTWGARLTPSQVAEKVKHFFKFYAITRHNMTTLTPSYHAGSYSPDDNRFDLRQFLYNTSWPYQFRKIDELVHELDVKDVQDSGNHEALAAASNGVGGVGVVASNGVNGMKVAASNGVSGKKVAASNGVISWMGISA
;
A
#
# COMPACT_ATOMS: atom_id res chain seq x y z
N SER A 1 18.32 16.03 -8.89
CA SER A 1 17.90 16.54 -10.21
C SER A 1 19.05 16.34 -11.18
N ALA A 2 18.71 15.96 -12.41
CA ALA A 2 19.61 15.90 -13.57
C ALA A 2 18.97 16.70 -14.72
N ASP A 3 19.63 16.75 -15.88
CA ASP A 3 19.09 17.43 -17.07
C ASP A 3 17.88 16.68 -17.68
N ILE A 4 17.98 15.35 -17.77
CA ILE A 4 16.95 14.47 -18.31
C ILE A 4 16.86 13.17 -17.52
N ASN A 5 15.65 12.64 -17.33
CA ASN A 5 15.42 11.36 -16.69
C ASN A 5 14.75 10.36 -17.66
N PRO A 6 15.49 9.39 -18.24
CA PRO A 6 14.94 8.47 -19.23
C PRO A 6 13.98 7.43 -18.65
N ILE A 7 14.05 7.17 -17.34
CA ILE A 7 13.25 6.14 -16.66
C ILE A 7 12.17 6.72 -15.74
N GLY A 8 12.06 8.06 -15.66
CA GLY A 8 11.24 8.75 -14.65
C GLY A 8 9.72 8.54 -14.75
N SER A 9 9.22 7.96 -15.84
CA SER A 9 7.80 7.58 -15.97
C SER A 9 7.56 6.06 -16.01
N LEU A 10 8.63 5.26 -15.93
CA LEU A 10 8.53 3.81 -15.87
C LEU A 10 8.25 3.37 -14.43
N ASN A 11 7.56 2.25 -14.31
CA ASN A 11 7.26 1.68 -12.99
C ASN A 11 8.40 0.75 -12.54
N LYS A 12 8.57 0.59 -11.22
CA LYS A 12 9.66 -0.23 -10.66
C LYS A 12 9.60 -1.69 -11.13
N GLN A 13 8.42 -2.25 -11.32
CA GLN A 13 8.24 -3.62 -11.81
C GLN A 13 8.69 -3.78 -13.27
N ASP A 14 8.39 -2.80 -14.13
CA ASP A 14 8.82 -2.76 -15.53
C ASP A 14 10.34 -2.62 -15.62
N ILE A 15 10.95 -1.79 -14.76
CA ILE A 15 12.41 -1.66 -14.69
C ILE A 15 13.04 -3.00 -14.29
N ARG A 16 12.53 -3.69 -13.26
CA ARG A 16 13.00 -5.02 -12.87
C ARG A 16 12.84 -6.04 -14.01
N GLY A 17 11.71 -6.03 -14.70
CA GLY A 17 11.45 -6.87 -15.86
C GLY A 17 12.45 -6.60 -16.99
N PHE A 18 12.74 -5.33 -17.28
CA PHE A 18 13.73 -4.93 -18.26
C PHE A 18 15.15 -5.38 -17.88
N LEU A 19 15.56 -5.26 -16.61
CA LEU A 19 16.87 -5.72 -16.14
C LEU A 19 17.05 -7.23 -16.37
N ARG A 20 16.03 -8.04 -16.04
CA ARG A 20 16.04 -9.49 -16.30
C ARG A 20 16.11 -9.81 -17.79
N TRP A 21 15.33 -9.09 -18.60
CA TRP A 21 15.35 -9.26 -20.05
C TRP A 21 16.71 -8.92 -20.65
N ALA A 22 17.30 -7.80 -20.23
CA ALA A 22 18.60 -7.31 -20.70
C ALA A 22 19.75 -8.24 -20.29
N ALA A 23 19.68 -8.85 -19.10
CA ALA A 23 20.66 -9.83 -18.66
C ALA A 23 20.77 -11.03 -19.63
N ILE A 24 19.63 -11.49 -20.17
CA ILE A 24 19.55 -12.65 -21.06
C ILE A 24 19.81 -12.26 -22.52
N HIS A 25 19.19 -11.18 -23.00
CA HIS A 25 19.14 -10.88 -24.44
C HIS A 25 20.23 -9.90 -24.90
N LEU A 26 20.76 -9.07 -24.01
CA LEU A 26 21.84 -8.13 -24.32
C LEU A 26 23.21 -8.60 -23.79
N GLY A 27 23.26 -9.72 -23.07
CA GLY A 27 24.49 -10.31 -22.55
C GLY A 27 25.04 -9.65 -21.29
N TYR A 28 24.25 -8.84 -20.58
CA TYR A 28 24.68 -8.14 -19.35
C TYR A 28 24.37 -8.97 -18.09
N SER A 29 25.12 -10.04 -17.85
CA SER A 29 24.85 -10.97 -16.73
C SER A 29 24.84 -10.32 -15.34
N SER A 30 25.64 -9.27 -15.14
CA SER A 30 25.70 -8.53 -13.87
C SER A 30 24.37 -7.85 -13.47
N LEU A 31 23.46 -7.62 -14.43
CA LEU A 31 22.15 -7.06 -14.13
C LEU A 31 21.27 -8.04 -13.33
N ALA A 32 21.50 -9.35 -13.43
CA ALA A 32 20.80 -10.34 -12.62
C ALA A 32 21.16 -10.21 -11.14
N ASP A 33 22.45 -10.00 -10.84
CA ASP A 33 22.94 -9.81 -9.47
C ASP A 33 22.39 -8.52 -8.86
N ILE A 34 22.33 -7.44 -9.67
CA ILE A 34 21.77 -6.15 -9.25
C ILE A 34 20.26 -6.27 -8.95
N GLU A 35 19.51 -7.00 -9.79
CA GLU A 35 18.07 -7.17 -9.57
C GLU A 35 17.75 -8.05 -8.34
N ALA A 36 18.64 -8.98 -8.01
CA ALA A 36 18.52 -9.84 -6.83
C ALA A 36 18.96 -9.16 -5.53
N ALA A 37 19.71 -8.05 -5.61
CA ALA A 37 20.15 -7.29 -4.45
C ALA A 37 18.96 -6.67 -3.69
N PRO A 38 19.04 -6.58 -2.34
CA PRO A 38 17.99 -5.97 -1.55
C PRO A 38 17.90 -4.45 -1.83
N PRO A 39 16.69 -3.88 -1.98
CA PRO A 39 16.50 -2.45 -2.23
C PRO A 39 16.70 -1.64 -0.95
N THR A 40 17.95 -1.31 -0.66
CA THR A 40 18.36 -0.58 0.55
C THR A 40 19.12 0.69 0.18
N ALA A 41 18.68 1.83 0.69
CA ALA A 41 19.44 3.07 0.60
C ALA A 41 20.57 3.05 1.65
N GLU A 42 21.83 2.97 1.23
CA GLU A 42 23.01 3.02 2.11
C GLU A 42 23.31 4.45 2.65
N LEU A 43 22.27 5.19 3.05
CA LEU A 43 22.38 6.56 3.54
C LEU A 43 22.66 6.64 5.04
N GLU A 44 22.30 5.60 5.80
CA GLU A 44 22.59 5.49 7.22
C GLU A 44 23.68 4.44 7.46
N PRO A 45 24.55 4.61 8.48
CA PRO A 45 25.59 3.64 8.77
C PRO A 45 24.98 2.27 9.06
N ILE A 46 25.42 1.27 8.30
CA ILE A 46 24.92 -0.11 8.39
C ILE A 46 25.13 -0.61 9.82
N ARG A 47 24.03 -0.83 10.54
CA ARG A 47 24.05 -1.47 11.86
C ARG A 47 23.71 -2.94 11.70
N SER A 48 24.32 -3.80 12.51
CA SER A 48 24.13 -5.25 12.45
C SER A 48 22.70 -5.72 12.78
N ASP A 49 21.85 -4.82 13.30
CA ASP A 49 20.50 -5.10 13.79
C ASP A 49 19.38 -4.53 12.89
N TYR A 50 19.70 -3.70 11.89
CA TYR A 50 18.67 -3.00 11.13
C TYR A 50 19.07 -2.72 9.68
N ILE A 51 18.29 -3.28 8.74
CA ILE A 51 18.35 -2.97 7.32
C ILE A 51 17.07 -2.21 6.98
N LEU A 52 17.18 -0.91 6.66
CA LEU A 52 16.05 -0.12 6.19
C LEU A 52 15.80 -0.42 4.71
N THR A 53 14.68 -1.04 4.40
CA THR A 53 14.25 -1.19 3.00
C THR A 53 13.46 0.03 2.55
N ASP A 54 13.48 0.33 1.26
CA ASP A 54 12.73 1.46 0.70
C ASP A 54 11.21 1.35 0.96
N GLU A 55 10.67 0.13 0.93
CA GLU A 55 9.24 -0.13 1.20
C GLU A 55 8.87 0.10 2.67
N ASP A 56 9.78 -0.21 3.59
CA ASP A 56 9.61 0.06 5.02
C ASP A 56 9.63 1.57 5.31
N ASP A 57 10.50 2.33 4.63
CA ASP A 57 10.54 3.79 4.75
C ASP A 57 9.27 4.45 4.18
N MET A 58 8.77 3.97 3.05
CA MET A 58 7.50 4.44 2.48
C MET A 58 6.27 3.98 3.29
N GLY A 59 6.37 2.87 4.01
CA GLY A 59 5.24 2.23 4.68
C GLY A 59 4.19 1.67 3.71
N MET A 60 4.59 1.36 2.48
CA MET A 60 3.79 0.70 1.45
C MET A 60 4.66 0.01 0.42
N THR A 61 4.14 -1.05 -0.19
CA THR A 61 4.88 -1.80 -1.21
C THR A 61 4.82 -1.11 -2.59
N TYR A 62 5.75 -1.44 -3.48
CA TYR A 62 5.73 -0.97 -4.86
C TYR A 62 4.48 -1.44 -5.62
N GLU A 63 3.93 -2.60 -5.26
CA GLU A 63 2.66 -3.09 -5.83
C GLU A 63 1.48 -2.20 -5.43
N GLU A 64 1.39 -1.88 -4.13
CA GLU A 64 0.38 -0.95 -3.60
C GLU A 64 0.51 0.43 -4.24
N LEU A 65 1.74 0.95 -4.35
CA LEU A 65 2.00 2.25 -4.98
C LEU A 65 1.60 2.29 -6.45
N SER A 66 1.87 1.21 -7.18
CA SER A 66 1.44 1.05 -8.57
C SER A 66 -0.09 1.04 -8.70
N ALA A 67 -0.80 0.38 -7.77
CA ALA A 67 -2.26 0.40 -7.72
C ALA A 67 -2.79 1.81 -7.44
N TYR A 68 -2.25 2.51 -6.44
CA TYR A 68 -2.65 3.89 -6.11
C TYR A 68 -2.43 4.85 -7.29
N GLY A 69 -1.28 4.75 -7.97
CA GLY A 69 -0.95 5.57 -9.14
C GLY A 69 -1.98 5.42 -10.27
N ARG A 70 -2.34 4.17 -10.61
CA ARG A 70 -3.38 3.88 -11.62
C ARG A 70 -4.74 4.40 -11.19
N LEU A 71 -5.17 4.11 -9.96
CA LEU A 71 -6.47 4.58 -9.44
C LEU A 71 -6.58 6.10 -9.45
N ARG A 72 -5.53 6.80 -9.01
CA ARG A 72 -5.49 8.27 -8.97
C ARG A 72 -5.55 8.90 -10.36
N LYS A 73 -4.72 8.42 -11.31
CA LYS A 73 -4.52 9.10 -12.60
C LYS A 73 -5.42 8.58 -13.70
N ILE A 74 -5.54 7.27 -13.86
CA ILE A 74 -6.33 6.63 -14.94
C ILE A 74 -7.81 6.61 -14.54
N PHE A 75 -8.11 6.06 -13.38
CA PHE A 75 -9.49 5.94 -12.89
C PHE A 75 -10.03 7.19 -12.21
N ARG A 76 -9.17 8.23 -12.06
CA ARG A 76 -9.52 9.55 -11.51
C ARG A 76 -10.11 9.48 -10.09
N CYS A 77 -9.70 8.49 -9.30
CA CYS A 77 -10.17 8.31 -7.94
C CYS A 77 -9.50 9.30 -6.98
N GLY A 78 -10.31 10.07 -6.24
CA GLY A 78 -9.87 10.77 -5.03
C GLY A 78 -9.80 9.82 -3.82
N PRO A 79 -9.52 10.33 -2.60
CA PRO A 79 -9.35 9.48 -1.42
C PRO A 79 -10.55 8.57 -1.14
N LEU A 80 -11.76 9.12 -1.16
CA LEU A 80 -12.99 8.38 -0.88
C LEU A 80 -13.27 7.29 -1.92
N SER A 81 -13.19 7.64 -3.20
CA SER A 81 -13.44 6.70 -4.30
C SER A 81 -12.36 5.61 -4.38
N MET A 82 -11.11 5.97 -4.07
CA MET A 82 -10.00 5.01 -4.01
C MET A 82 -10.22 4.00 -2.88
N PHE A 83 -10.63 4.46 -1.70
CA PHE A 83 -10.99 3.60 -0.58
C PHE A 83 -12.09 2.59 -0.97
N GLN A 84 -13.21 3.05 -1.55
CA GLN A 84 -14.30 2.18 -1.97
C GLN A 84 -13.86 1.12 -2.99
N ASN A 85 -13.06 1.53 -3.98
CA ASN A 85 -12.55 0.62 -5.00
C ASN A 85 -11.60 -0.45 -4.41
N LEU A 86 -10.73 -0.04 -3.49
CA LEU A 86 -9.78 -0.93 -2.83
C LEU A 86 -10.46 -1.85 -1.82
N CYS A 87 -11.52 -1.42 -1.12
CA CYS A 87 -12.31 -2.32 -0.29
C CYS A 87 -12.89 -3.47 -1.10
N SER A 88 -13.35 -3.21 -2.33
CA SER A 88 -13.83 -4.27 -3.21
C SER A 88 -12.69 -5.15 -3.74
N THR A 89 -11.55 -4.56 -4.11
CA THR A 89 -10.43 -5.28 -4.74
C THR A 89 -9.58 -6.06 -3.72
N TRP A 90 -9.41 -5.53 -2.52
CA TRP A 90 -8.55 -6.09 -1.46
C TRP A 90 -9.34 -6.66 -0.29
N GLY A 91 -10.68 -6.66 -0.33
CA GLY A 91 -11.52 -7.13 0.77
C GLY A 91 -11.28 -8.58 1.21
N ALA A 92 -10.71 -9.42 0.35
CA ALA A 92 -10.32 -10.79 0.73
C ALA A 92 -9.06 -10.85 1.60
N ARG A 93 -8.23 -9.80 1.61
CA ARG A 93 -6.92 -9.77 2.29
C ARG A 93 -6.85 -8.77 3.44
N LEU A 94 -7.60 -7.67 3.35
CA LEU A 94 -7.51 -6.54 4.26
C LEU A 94 -8.91 -6.10 4.73
N THR A 95 -9.00 -5.72 5.99
CA THR A 95 -10.21 -5.12 6.57
C THR A 95 -10.43 -3.70 6.04
N PRO A 96 -11.67 -3.20 6.03
CA PRO A 96 -11.96 -1.81 5.65
C PRO A 96 -11.11 -0.79 6.43
N SER A 97 -10.95 -0.99 7.74
CA SER A 97 -10.08 -0.16 8.58
C SER A 97 -8.62 -0.12 8.10
N GLN A 98 -8.03 -1.26 7.72
CA GLN A 98 -6.66 -1.31 7.21
C GLN A 98 -6.52 -0.62 5.85
N VAL A 99 -7.50 -0.80 4.96
CA VAL A 99 -7.53 -0.12 3.66
C VAL A 99 -7.63 1.39 3.85
N ALA A 100 -8.47 1.86 4.78
CA ALA A 100 -8.61 3.28 5.09
C ALA A 100 -7.27 3.89 5.54
N GLU A 101 -6.57 3.26 6.47
CA GLU A 101 -5.27 3.76 6.95
C GLU A 101 -4.23 3.83 5.82
N LYS A 102 -4.17 2.81 4.96
CA LYS A 102 -3.30 2.81 3.78
C LYS A 102 -3.62 3.95 2.79
N VAL A 103 -4.90 4.17 2.49
CA VAL A 103 -5.33 5.25 1.58
C VAL A 103 -5.04 6.62 2.18
N LYS A 104 -5.30 6.82 3.48
CA LYS A 104 -4.99 8.08 4.18
C LYS A 104 -3.49 8.35 4.18
N HIS A 105 -2.67 7.33 4.46
CA HIS A 105 -1.22 7.40 4.44
C HIS A 105 -0.71 7.84 3.06
N PHE A 106 -1.18 7.19 1.99
CA PHE A 106 -0.86 7.58 0.61
C PHE A 106 -1.21 9.05 0.31
N PHE A 107 -2.44 9.49 0.57
CA PHE A 107 -2.86 10.85 0.23
C PHE A 107 -2.21 11.94 1.09
N LYS A 108 -1.87 11.63 2.35
CA LYS A 108 -1.13 12.53 3.23
C LYS A 108 0.24 12.83 2.66
N PHE A 109 1.01 11.79 2.35
CA PHE A 109 2.36 11.96 1.83
C PHE A 109 2.37 12.43 0.37
N TYR A 110 1.41 12.01 -0.46
CA TYR A 110 1.20 12.62 -1.78
C TYR A 110 1.04 14.14 -1.67
N ALA A 111 0.21 14.62 -0.74
CA ALA A 111 0.00 16.05 -0.51
C ALA A 111 1.27 16.76 -0.03
N ILE A 112 2.00 16.17 0.93
CA ILE A 112 3.26 16.73 1.46
C ILE A 112 4.32 16.83 0.36
N THR A 113 4.47 15.78 -0.44
CA THR A 113 5.59 15.62 -1.38
C THR A 113 5.29 16.22 -2.76
N ARG A 114 4.06 16.66 -3.04
CA ARG A 114 3.68 17.13 -4.39
C ARG A 114 4.52 18.30 -4.89
N HIS A 115 4.99 19.17 -4.01
CA HIS A 115 5.86 20.28 -4.40
C HIS A 115 7.16 19.82 -5.09
N ASN A 116 7.65 18.61 -4.84
CA ASN A 116 8.82 18.08 -5.55
C ASN A 116 8.55 17.85 -7.05
N MET A 117 7.30 17.71 -7.45
CA MET A 117 6.93 17.46 -8.84
C MET A 117 6.99 18.73 -9.69
N THR A 118 6.97 19.90 -9.08
CA THR A 118 7.11 21.18 -9.80
C THR A 118 8.55 21.44 -10.24
N THR A 119 9.52 20.84 -9.54
CA THR A 119 10.97 20.98 -9.79
C THR A 119 11.62 19.67 -10.27
N LEU A 120 10.80 18.65 -10.58
CA LEU A 120 11.30 17.36 -11.04
C LEU A 120 11.97 17.49 -12.41
N THR A 121 13.07 16.76 -12.60
CA THR A 121 13.75 16.64 -13.89
C THR A 121 12.78 16.13 -14.97
N PRO A 122 12.72 16.78 -16.14
CA PRO A 122 11.92 16.33 -17.27
C PRO A 122 12.23 14.86 -17.60
N SER A 123 11.19 14.06 -17.77
CA SER A 123 11.33 12.63 -18.02
C SER A 123 10.70 12.19 -19.34
N TYR A 124 11.24 11.11 -19.90
CA TYR A 124 10.62 10.44 -21.05
C TYR A 124 9.22 9.96 -20.66
N HIS A 125 8.22 10.17 -21.52
CA HIS A 125 6.85 9.74 -21.27
C HIS A 125 6.60 8.34 -21.83
N ALA A 126 6.47 7.35 -20.93
CA ALA A 126 6.20 5.95 -21.25
C ALA A 126 4.95 5.41 -20.54
N GLY A 127 4.68 5.88 -19.31
CA GLY A 127 3.56 5.42 -18.50
C GLY A 127 2.32 6.33 -18.54
N SER A 128 1.14 5.76 -18.74
CA SER A 128 -0.15 6.49 -18.75
C SER A 128 -0.56 7.09 -17.40
N TYR A 129 0.12 6.73 -16.32
CA TYR A 129 -0.15 7.25 -14.97
C TYR A 129 0.99 8.11 -14.40
N SER A 130 1.87 8.63 -15.27
CA SER A 130 2.94 9.54 -14.86
C SER A 130 2.42 10.73 -14.04
N PRO A 131 3.10 11.12 -12.95
CA PRO A 131 2.73 12.26 -12.11
C PRO A 131 3.35 13.60 -12.57
N ASP A 132 3.94 13.68 -13.77
CA ASP A 132 4.61 14.89 -14.28
C ASP A 132 3.71 16.14 -14.24
N ASP A 133 4.11 17.16 -13.48
CA ASP A 133 3.33 18.39 -13.29
C ASP A 133 3.52 19.41 -14.42
N ASN A 134 4.55 19.26 -15.26
CA ASN A 134 4.87 20.25 -16.29
C ASN A 134 3.98 20.16 -17.53
N ARG A 135 3.54 18.95 -17.89
CA ARG A 135 2.83 18.71 -19.17
C ARG A 135 1.66 17.76 -19.05
N PHE A 136 1.73 16.74 -18.20
CA PHE A 136 0.78 15.61 -18.26
C PHE A 136 -0.26 15.57 -17.13
N ASP A 137 0.12 15.99 -15.93
CA ASP A 137 -0.69 15.85 -14.72
C ASP A 137 -0.71 17.14 -13.91
N LEU A 138 -1.30 18.17 -14.52
CA LEU A 138 -1.50 19.49 -13.91
C LEU A 138 -2.34 19.38 -12.63
N ARG A 139 -1.74 19.72 -11.49
CA ARG A 139 -2.40 19.63 -10.17
C ARG A 139 -1.99 20.80 -9.30
N GLN A 140 -2.74 21.02 -8.22
CA GLN A 140 -2.26 21.88 -7.13
C GLN A 140 -1.00 21.23 -6.52
N PHE A 141 -0.08 22.04 -6.01
CA PHE A 141 1.10 21.56 -5.30
C PHE A 141 1.09 21.90 -3.80
N LEU A 142 0.23 22.83 -3.38
CA LEU A 142 -0.02 23.16 -1.97
C LEU A 142 -1.39 22.62 -1.55
N TYR A 143 -1.40 21.47 -0.88
CA TYR A 143 -2.62 20.84 -0.36
C TYR A 143 -2.75 21.01 1.15
N ASN A 144 -3.99 20.90 1.64
CA ASN A 144 -4.22 20.56 3.04
C ASN A 144 -3.93 19.07 3.24
N THR A 145 -2.83 18.76 3.94
CA THR A 145 -2.32 17.40 4.13
C THR A 145 -3.22 16.52 5.01
N SER A 146 -4.14 17.12 5.75
CA SER A 146 -5.08 16.42 6.64
C SER A 146 -6.38 15.99 5.94
N TRP A 147 -6.64 16.45 4.70
CA TRP A 147 -7.82 16.08 3.90
C TRP A 147 -9.12 15.94 4.73
N PRO A 148 -9.52 16.98 5.50
CA PRO A 148 -10.43 16.83 6.64
C PRO A 148 -11.86 16.43 6.28
N TYR A 149 -12.30 16.70 5.06
CA TYR A 149 -13.61 16.26 4.58
C TYR A 149 -13.55 14.81 4.12
N GLN A 150 -12.56 14.48 3.30
CA GLN A 150 -12.42 13.18 2.68
C GLN A 150 -12.12 12.10 3.71
N PHE A 151 -11.22 12.36 4.66
CA PHE A 151 -10.85 11.38 5.67
C PHE A 151 -11.99 11.10 6.64
N ARG A 152 -12.73 12.14 7.06
CA ARG A 152 -13.94 11.96 7.86
C ARG A 152 -15.00 11.10 7.15
N LYS A 153 -15.19 11.32 5.85
CA LYS A 153 -16.12 10.50 5.05
C LYS A 153 -15.66 9.05 4.93
N ILE A 154 -14.35 8.79 4.87
CA ILE A 154 -13.82 7.42 4.93
C ILE A 154 -14.12 6.82 6.31
N ASP A 155 -13.88 7.55 7.40
CA ASP A 155 -14.13 7.08 8.76
C ASP A 155 -15.61 6.73 9.01
N GLU A 156 -16.52 7.57 8.51
CA GLU A 156 -17.97 7.31 8.53
C GLU A 156 -18.30 6.00 7.80
N LEU A 157 -17.74 5.76 6.60
CA LEU A 157 -17.97 4.54 5.84
C LEU A 157 -17.35 3.29 6.48
N VAL A 158 -16.18 3.40 7.09
CA VAL A 158 -15.54 2.30 7.82
C VAL A 158 -16.44 1.88 8.98
N HIS A 159 -16.93 2.84 9.76
CA HIS A 159 -17.87 2.55 10.85
C HIS A 159 -19.16 1.88 10.36
N GLU A 160 -19.72 2.30 9.22
CA GLU A 160 -20.89 1.67 8.63
C GLU A 160 -20.63 0.21 8.18
N LEU A 161 -19.43 -0.09 7.67
CA LEU A 161 -19.05 -1.43 7.24
C LEU A 161 -18.80 -2.34 8.45
N ASP A 162 -18.11 -1.84 9.48
CA ASP A 162 -17.86 -2.60 10.71
C ASP A 162 -19.18 -2.97 11.42
N VAL A 163 -20.17 -2.07 11.44
CA VAL A 163 -21.51 -2.36 12.00
C VAL A 163 -22.24 -3.44 11.21
N LYS A 164 -22.12 -3.45 9.88
CA LYS A 164 -22.75 -4.47 9.03
C LYS A 164 -22.11 -5.84 9.24
N ASP A 165 -20.79 -5.91 9.38
CA ASP A 165 -20.10 -7.18 9.63
C ASP A 165 -20.49 -7.80 10.98
N VAL A 166 -20.71 -6.97 12.01
CA VAL A 166 -21.23 -7.44 13.32
C VAL A 166 -22.67 -7.95 13.22
N GLN A 167 -23.52 -7.26 12.45
CA GLN A 167 -24.91 -7.68 12.24
C GLN A 167 -25.03 -8.97 11.41
N ASP A 168 -24.20 -9.14 10.39
CA ASP A 168 -24.20 -10.34 9.55
C ASP A 168 -23.65 -11.56 10.31
N SER A 169 -22.59 -11.36 11.10
CA SER A 169 -22.05 -12.38 12.00
C SER A 169 -23.06 -12.80 13.09
N GLY A 170 -23.77 -11.84 13.69
CA GLY A 170 -24.82 -12.10 14.67
C GLY A 170 -26.05 -12.81 14.09
N ASN A 171 -26.41 -12.52 12.83
CA ASN A 171 -27.47 -13.23 12.12
C ASN A 171 -27.05 -14.67 11.77
N HIS A 172 -25.79 -14.90 11.41
CA HIS A 172 -25.25 -16.24 11.15
C HIS A 172 -25.21 -17.09 12.44
N GLU A 173 -24.84 -16.49 13.58
CA GLU A 173 -24.92 -17.16 14.89
C GLU A 173 -26.36 -17.40 15.35
N ALA A 174 -27.28 -16.46 15.12
CA ALA A 174 -28.70 -16.63 15.45
C ALA A 174 -29.39 -17.70 14.57
N LEU A 175 -29.07 -17.79 13.27
CA LEU A 175 -29.53 -18.88 12.40
C LEU A 175 -28.93 -20.23 12.82
N ALA A 176 -27.64 -20.28 13.19
CA ALA A 176 -27.00 -21.50 13.69
C ALA A 176 -27.62 -21.95 15.03
N ALA A 177 -27.91 -21.02 15.94
CA ALA A 177 -28.60 -21.30 17.21
C ALA A 177 -30.04 -21.79 17.00
N ALA A 178 -30.76 -21.27 16.01
CA ALA A 178 -32.11 -21.75 15.65
C ALA A 178 -32.11 -23.16 15.03
N SER A 179 -30.99 -23.61 14.44
CA SER A 179 -30.86 -24.95 13.84
C SER A 179 -30.59 -26.08 14.85
N ASN A 180 -30.19 -25.76 16.09
CA ASN A 180 -29.92 -26.75 17.15
C ASN A 180 -31.17 -27.13 17.98
N GLY A 181 -32.37 -26.80 17.50
CA GLY A 181 -33.63 -26.95 18.22
C GLY A 181 -34.56 -28.07 17.72
N VAL A 182 -34.05 -29.20 17.18
CA VAL A 182 -34.88 -30.41 16.94
C VAL A 182 -34.05 -31.65 17.24
N GLY A 183 -34.43 -32.41 18.28
CA GLY A 183 -33.67 -33.55 18.81
C GLY A 183 -33.93 -34.90 18.12
N GLY A 184 -33.01 -35.85 18.35
CA GLY A 184 -33.29 -37.29 18.17
C GLY A 184 -32.10 -38.23 17.93
N VAL A 185 -31.43 -38.65 19.03
CA VAL A 185 -30.78 -39.97 19.32
C VAL A 185 -29.74 -40.58 18.35
N GLY A 186 -28.51 -40.83 18.85
CA GLY A 186 -27.64 -41.89 18.29
C GLY A 186 -26.15 -41.89 18.64
N VAL A 187 -25.79 -42.50 19.78
CA VAL A 187 -24.57 -43.30 20.08
C VAL A 187 -23.18 -42.64 20.18
N VAL A 188 -22.60 -42.90 21.36
CA VAL A 188 -21.24 -42.72 21.92
C VAL A 188 -20.07 -43.18 21.03
N ALA A 189 -19.00 -42.38 20.97
CA ALA A 189 -17.61 -42.86 21.02
C ALA A 189 -16.65 -41.74 21.47
N SER A 190 -15.70 -42.11 22.33
CA SER A 190 -14.87 -41.26 23.18
C SER A 190 -13.45 -41.00 22.63
N ASN A 191 -12.74 -40.12 23.35
CA ASN A 191 -11.31 -39.77 23.33
C ASN A 191 -10.97 -38.62 22.36
N GLY A 192 -10.48 -37.45 22.77
CA GLY A 192 -9.78 -37.05 23.98
C GLY A 192 -8.40 -36.52 23.59
N VAL A 193 -8.14 -35.24 23.90
CA VAL A 193 -6.90 -34.63 24.43
C VAL A 193 -6.67 -33.19 23.87
N ASN A 194 -6.62 -32.27 24.85
CA ASN A 194 -6.11 -30.90 24.92
C ASN A 194 -5.08 -30.49 23.84
N GLY A 195 -4.99 -29.26 23.34
CA GLY A 195 -5.32 -27.96 23.93
C GLY A 195 -4.07 -27.08 23.87
N MET A 196 -4.13 -25.88 23.28
CA MET A 196 -3.23 -24.76 23.62
C MET A 196 -3.80 -23.45 23.04
N LYS A 197 -4.39 -22.64 23.91
CA LYS A 197 -4.59 -21.20 23.68
C LYS A 197 -3.24 -20.51 23.85
N VAL A 198 -2.88 -19.60 22.95
CA VAL A 198 -1.79 -18.64 23.22
C VAL A 198 -2.31 -17.23 23.02
N ALA A 199 -2.04 -16.43 24.05
CA ALA A 199 -2.60 -15.12 24.34
C ALA A 199 -2.05 -14.01 23.44
N ALA A 200 -2.90 -13.01 23.24
CA ALA A 200 -2.52 -11.69 22.76
C ALA A 200 -1.54 -11.02 23.73
N SER A 201 -0.47 -10.43 23.20
CA SER A 201 0.37 -9.47 23.94
C SER A 201 0.40 -8.14 23.18
N ASN A 202 -0.18 -7.12 23.80
CA ASN A 202 -0.07 -5.72 23.43
C ASN A 202 1.39 -5.27 23.53
N GLY A 203 1.95 -4.76 22.44
CA GLY A 203 3.25 -4.12 22.38
C GLY A 203 3.13 -2.71 21.83
N VAL A 204 3.05 -1.73 22.72
CA VAL A 204 3.17 -0.30 22.41
C VAL A 204 4.61 -0.03 21.94
N SER A 205 4.78 0.54 20.74
CA SER A 205 6.07 1.11 20.34
C SER A 205 5.82 2.38 19.52
N GLY A 206 6.10 3.52 20.17
CA GLY A 206 6.07 4.83 19.54
C GLY A 206 7.20 4.95 18.52
N LYS A 207 6.85 5.26 17.27
CA LYS A 207 7.82 5.62 16.24
C LYS A 207 7.90 7.14 16.11
N LYS A 208 9.09 7.65 16.43
CA LYS A 208 9.54 9.02 16.18
C LYS A 208 9.55 9.28 14.67
N VAL A 209 9.04 10.43 14.28
CA VAL A 209 9.04 10.93 12.90
C VAL A 209 10.43 11.43 12.57
N ALA A 210 11.19 10.67 11.78
CA ALA A 210 12.40 11.15 11.12
C ALA A 210 11.99 11.72 9.76
N ALA A 211 12.02 13.04 9.65
CA ALA A 211 11.85 13.74 8.39
C ALA A 211 13.22 13.87 7.72
N SER A 212 13.26 13.52 6.43
CA SER A 212 14.07 14.08 5.35
C SER A 212 14.73 12.98 4.49
N ASN A 213 14.38 12.98 3.20
CA ASN A 213 15.04 12.36 2.05
C ASN A 213 14.40 11.12 1.37
N GLY A 214 13.41 10.42 1.96
CA GLY A 214 12.61 9.39 1.26
C GLY A 214 11.66 9.92 0.16
N VAL A 215 11.64 11.24 -0.04
CA VAL A 215 10.55 12.03 -0.67
C VAL A 215 10.37 11.78 -2.18
N ILE A 216 11.35 11.19 -2.88
CA ILE A 216 11.29 10.90 -4.32
C ILE A 216 10.81 9.46 -4.59
N SER A 217 10.99 8.53 -3.65
CA SER A 217 10.51 7.14 -3.77
C SER A 217 8.98 7.06 -3.71
N TRP A 218 8.37 7.91 -2.88
CA TRP A 218 6.93 8.00 -2.59
C TRP A 218 5.98 8.21 -3.79
N MET A 219 6.49 8.62 -4.95
CA MET A 219 5.67 8.82 -6.16
C MET A 219 5.95 7.79 -7.27
N GLY A 220 6.72 6.73 -6.96
CA GLY A 220 7.06 5.69 -7.91
C GLY A 220 8.10 6.11 -8.94
N ILE A 221 8.93 7.11 -8.61
CA ILE A 221 9.93 7.72 -9.52
C ILE A 221 11.37 7.34 -9.15
N SER A 222 11.62 6.63 -8.03
CA SER A 222 12.99 6.17 -7.74
C SER A 222 13.33 4.84 -8.40
N ALA A 223 14.32 4.94 -9.28
CA ALA A 223 15.20 3.84 -9.67
C ALA A 223 15.96 3.28 -8.48
#